data_AF-A0A7G3C4W9-F1
#
_entry.id   AF-A0A7G3C4W9-F1
#
_cell.length_a   1.000
_cell.length_b   1.000
_cell.length_c   1.000
_cell.angle_alpha   90.00
_cell.angle_beta   90.00
_cell.angle_gamma   90.00
#
_symmetry.space_group_name_H-M   'P 1'
#
loop_
_entity.id
_entity.type
_entity.pdbx_description
1 polymer ?
#
loop_
_entity_poly.entity_id
_entity_poly.type
_entity_poly.pdbx_seq_one_letter_code
_entity_poly.pdbx_strand_id
1 'polypeptide(L)'
;MALEVNIQTNKDVSLWREYKDAEGNILAEFKVRGIGFKPYQVALERANNQITSKGFDVKNASKEDKLYHELVLEAAACHLIEDWKGVVFVEKDENGESIRTEPGYDSENAVKLLGMGDVGVSIWLFIKSEAEKIQLEADAYKVDVVGKSQPCTSGQSSAQKKKRTTTAKSKTQSQMP
;
A
#
# COMPACT_ATOMS: atom_id res chain seq x y z
N MET A 1 29.94 -9.36 -21.18
CA MET A 1 29.07 -9.74 -20.04
C MET A 1 28.17 -8.56 -19.76
N ALA A 2 26.85 -8.78 -19.67
CA ALA A 2 25.88 -7.71 -19.39
C ALA A 2 25.03 -8.13 -18.19
N LEU A 3 24.79 -7.18 -17.28
CA LEU A 3 23.86 -7.37 -16.17
C LEU A 3 22.45 -7.11 -16.69
N GLU A 4 21.65 -8.16 -16.80
CA GLU A 4 20.23 -8.05 -17.12
C GLU A 4 19.44 -7.83 -15.82
N VAL A 5 18.82 -6.67 -15.69
CA VAL A 5 18.03 -6.27 -14.53
C VAL A 5 16.58 -6.11 -14.95
N ASN A 6 15.68 -6.84 -14.29
CA ASN A 6 14.25 -6.64 -14.44
C ASN A 6 13.81 -5.39 -13.68
N ILE A 7 13.38 -4.36 -14.41
CA ILE A 7 12.83 -3.14 -13.83
C ILE A 7 11.36 -3.39 -13.49
N GLN A 8 11.04 -3.43 -12.20
CA GLN A 8 9.65 -3.47 -11.74
C GLN A 8 9.12 -2.05 -11.57
N THR A 9 8.01 -1.76 -12.23
CA THR A 9 7.24 -0.54 -11.93
C THR A 9 6.41 -0.78 -10.67
N ASN A 10 6.57 0.08 -9.67
CA ASN A 10 5.70 0.05 -8.50
C ASN A 10 4.29 0.40 -8.97
N LYS A 11 3.34 -0.54 -8.88
CA LYS A 11 1.94 -0.22 -9.11
C LYS A 11 1.47 0.53 -7.88
N ASP A 12 1.04 1.77 -8.07
CA ASP A 12 0.29 2.48 -7.04
C ASP A 12 -0.98 1.68 -6.76
N VAL A 13 -1.08 1.15 -5.54
CA VAL A 13 -2.23 0.38 -5.07
C VAL A 13 -3.15 1.31 -4.30
N SER A 14 -4.42 1.32 -4.71
CA SER A 14 -5.45 2.16 -4.12
C SER A 14 -6.76 1.38 -4.08
N LEU A 15 -7.38 1.32 -2.90
CA LEU A 15 -8.58 0.51 -2.66
C LEU A 15 -9.62 1.29 -1.84
N TRP A 16 -10.89 1.06 -2.15
CA TRP A 16 -12.00 1.54 -1.31
C TRP A 16 -12.05 0.75 -0.01
N ARG A 17 -12.25 1.48 1.09
CA ARG A 17 -12.30 0.97 2.47
C ARG A 17 -13.45 1.62 3.22
N GLU A 18 -14.20 0.81 3.94
CA GLU A 18 -15.37 1.22 4.72
C GLU A 18 -14.93 1.68 6.11
N TYR A 19 -15.25 2.92 6.48
CA TYR A 19 -15.09 3.44 7.82
C TYR A 19 -16.37 3.15 8.62
N LYS A 20 -16.23 2.41 9.73
CA LYS A 20 -17.35 1.90 10.52
C LYS A 20 -17.33 2.41 11.95
N ASP A 21 -18.50 2.51 12.55
CA ASP A 21 -18.63 2.72 13.99
C ASP A 21 -18.40 1.42 14.80
N ALA A 22 -18.51 1.52 16.12
CA ALA A 22 -18.35 0.37 17.02
C ALA A 22 -19.44 -0.71 16.85
N GLU A 23 -20.57 -0.37 16.24
CA GLU A 23 -21.70 -1.27 15.98
C GLU A 23 -21.60 -1.95 14.60
N GLY A 24 -20.65 -1.51 13.77
CA GLY A 24 -20.39 -2.03 12.43
C GLY A 24 -21.15 -1.29 11.32
N ASN A 25 -21.84 -0.19 11.63
CA ASN A 25 -22.52 0.63 10.63
C ASN A 25 -21.49 1.40 9.81
N ILE A 26 -21.69 1.43 8.48
CA ILE A 26 -20.81 2.18 7.58
C ILE A 26 -21.15 3.67 7.70
N LEU A 27 -20.17 4.46 8.13
CA LEU A 27 -20.28 5.90 8.25
C LEU A 27 -19.80 6.62 6.98
N ALA A 28 -18.72 6.12 6.37
CA ALA A 28 -18.13 6.68 5.16
C ALA A 28 -17.31 5.63 4.40
N GLU A 29 -16.99 5.90 3.15
CA GLU A 29 -16.02 5.13 2.36
C GLU A 29 -14.83 6.03 1.98
N PHE A 30 -13.62 5.50 2.10
CA PHE A 30 -12.41 6.19 1.67
C PHE A 30 -11.68 5.35 0.63
N LYS A 31 -11.24 5.97 -0.46
CA LYS A 31 -10.31 5.38 -1.41
C LYS A 31 -8.90 5.65 -0.90
N VAL A 32 -8.23 4.61 -0.39
CA VAL A 32 -6.97 4.71 0.34
C VAL A 32 -5.83 4.18 -0.52
N ARG A 33 -4.74 4.94 -0.62
CA ARG A 33 -3.48 4.52 -1.25
C ARG A 33 -2.61 3.73 -0.28
N GLY A 34 -1.80 2.82 -0.80
CA GLY A 34 -0.80 2.10 -0.01
C GLY A 34 0.21 3.03 0.65
N ILE A 35 0.69 2.66 1.85
CA ILE A 35 1.61 3.50 2.63
C ILE A 35 2.92 3.79 1.88
N GLY A 36 3.32 2.94 0.94
CA GLY A 36 4.50 3.12 0.09
C GLY A 36 4.33 4.15 -1.03
N PHE A 37 3.18 4.83 -1.13
CA PHE A 37 2.94 5.86 -2.14
C PHE A 37 3.99 6.96 -2.04
N LYS A 38 4.78 7.14 -3.12
CA LYS A 38 5.99 7.98 -3.09
C LYS A 38 5.73 9.42 -2.63
N PRO A 39 4.68 10.12 -3.11
CA PRO A 39 4.36 11.46 -2.60
C PRO A 39 4.15 11.52 -1.09
N TYR A 40 3.49 10.51 -0.50
CA TYR A 40 3.32 10.43 0.95
C TYR A 40 4.66 10.26 1.68
N GLN A 41 5.51 9.36 1.20
CA GLN A 41 6.85 9.15 1.78
C GLN A 41 7.70 10.43 1.75
N VAL A 42 7.71 11.13 0.61
CA VAL A 42 8.41 12.41 0.47
C VAL A 42 7.83 13.47 1.41
N ALA A 43 6.51 13.51 1.62
CA ALA A 43 5.89 14.43 2.56
C ALA A 43 6.30 14.16 4.01
N LEU A 44 6.40 12.89 4.41
CA LEU A 44 6.91 12.50 5.73
C LEU A 44 8.38 12.89 5.92
N GLU A 45 9.23 12.66 4.92
CA GLU A 45 10.63 13.10 4.96
C GLU A 45 10.74 14.61 5.13
N ARG A 46 9.91 15.38 4.42
CA ARG A 46 9.84 16.85 4.57
C ARG A 46 9.39 17.26 5.98
N ALA A 47 8.37 16.60 6.53
CA ALA A 47 7.90 16.85 7.89
C ALA A 47 9.02 16.60 8.93
N ASN A 48 9.74 15.49 8.80
CA ASN A 48 10.88 15.15 9.66
C ASN A 48 12.02 16.16 9.54
N ASN A 49 12.36 16.56 8.31
CA ASN A 49 13.41 17.54 8.06
C ASN A 49 13.06 18.92 8.63
N GLN A 50 11.78 19.32 8.56
CA GLN A 50 11.32 20.59 9.12
C GLN A 50 11.57 20.64 10.64
N ILE A 51 11.20 19.59 11.38
CA ILE A 51 11.45 19.51 12.82
C ILE A 51 12.95 19.51 13.13
N THR A 52 13.74 18.71 12.40
CA THR A 52 15.19 18.64 12.61
C THR A 52 15.87 19.98 12.34
N SER A 53 15.40 20.73 11.34
CA SER A 53 15.99 22.02 10.95
C SER A 53 15.73 23.16 11.93
N LYS A 54 14.57 23.16 12.62
CA LYS A 54 14.20 24.19 13.60
C LYS A 54 14.96 24.07 14.93
N GLY A 55 15.58 22.92 15.20
CA GLY A 55 16.33 22.69 16.43
C GLY A 55 15.42 22.58 17.66
N PHE A 56 16.01 22.73 18.86
CA PHE A 56 15.34 22.51 20.15
C PHE A 56 15.06 23.81 20.92
N ASP A 57 15.23 24.99 20.31
CA ASP A 57 15.03 26.27 21.00
C ASP A 57 13.53 26.64 21.04
N VAL A 58 12.83 26.04 22.00
CA VAL A 58 11.39 26.20 22.22
C VAL A 58 10.98 27.66 22.42
N LYS A 59 11.89 28.54 22.85
CA LYS A 59 11.59 29.96 23.09
C LYS A 59 11.28 30.74 21.81
N ASN A 60 11.75 30.26 20.67
CA ASN A 60 11.55 30.92 19.37
C ASN A 60 10.31 30.41 18.63
N ALA A 61 9.51 29.53 19.25
CA ALA A 61 8.29 29.00 18.65
C ALA A 61 7.29 30.12 18.34
N SER A 62 6.74 30.11 17.13
CA SER A 62 5.75 31.09 16.65
C SER A 62 4.39 30.44 16.38
N LYS A 63 3.36 31.26 16.14
CA LYS A 63 2.01 30.75 15.85
C LYS A 63 1.92 30.05 14.50
N GLU A 64 2.88 30.33 13.62
CA GLU A 64 2.99 29.78 12.28
C GLU A 64 3.74 28.44 12.28
N ASP A 65 4.30 28.04 13.43
CA ASP A 65 4.97 26.75 13.58
C ASP A 65 3.94 25.62 13.69
N LYS A 66 3.93 24.76 12.66
CA LYS A 66 3.18 23.51 12.70
C LYS A 66 3.84 22.50 13.63
N LEU A 67 3.02 21.81 14.42
CA LEU A 67 3.41 20.66 15.22
C LEU A 67 3.66 19.47 14.29
N TYR A 68 4.52 18.54 14.72
CA TYR A 68 4.88 17.38 13.91
C TYR A 68 3.65 16.54 13.51
N HIS A 69 2.71 16.34 14.44
CA HIS A 69 1.51 15.56 14.15
C HIS A 69 0.59 16.27 13.14
N GLU A 70 0.56 17.61 13.10
CA GLU A 70 -0.19 18.37 12.09
C GLU A 70 0.40 18.12 10.69
N LEU A 71 1.73 18.10 10.59
CA LEU A 71 2.42 17.78 9.33
C LEU A 71 2.15 16.34 8.88
N VAL A 72 2.09 15.39 9.81
CA VAL A 72 1.78 13.98 9.51
C VAL A 72 0.32 13.80 9.09
N LEU A 73 -0.61 14.52 9.73
CA LEU A 73 -2.02 14.55 9.34
C LEU A 73 -2.20 15.14 7.94
N GLU A 74 -1.56 16.28 7.67
CA GLU A 74 -1.57 16.94 6.36
C GLU A 74 -0.97 16.05 5.26
N ALA A 75 0.15 15.36 5.55
CA ALA A 75 0.73 14.40 4.61
C ALA A 75 -0.25 13.26 4.29
N ALA A 76 -0.95 12.73 5.29
CA ALA A 76 -1.94 11.67 5.10
C ALA A 76 -3.17 12.17 4.31
N ALA A 77 -3.70 13.34 4.67
CA ALA A 77 -4.81 13.98 3.98
C ALA A 77 -4.52 14.17 2.48
N CYS A 78 -3.35 14.73 2.16
CA CYS A 78 -2.99 15.08 0.78
C CYS A 78 -2.57 13.88 -0.08
N HIS A 79 -2.09 12.79 0.53
CA HIS A 79 -1.41 11.73 -0.23
C HIS A 79 -1.90 10.32 0.01
N LEU A 80 -2.46 9.99 1.19
CA LEU A 80 -3.03 8.65 1.43
C LEU A 80 -4.50 8.55 1.03
N ILE A 81 -5.24 9.65 1.09
CA ILE A 81 -6.61 9.70 0.59
C ILE A 81 -6.54 10.01 -0.92
N GLU A 82 -7.24 9.23 -1.71
CA GLU A 82 -7.45 9.49 -3.14
C GLU A 82 -8.85 10.03 -3.43
N ASP A 83 -9.85 9.58 -2.68
CA ASP A 83 -11.24 9.99 -2.80
C ASP A 83 -12.04 9.55 -1.55
N TRP A 84 -13.29 10.03 -1.39
CA TRP A 84 -14.21 9.57 -0.35
C TRP A 84 -15.68 9.65 -0.75
N LYS A 85 -16.55 9.02 0.05
CA LYS A 85 -18.01 9.16 -0.02
C LYS A 85 -18.61 9.16 1.39
N GLY A 86 -19.74 9.85 1.55
CA GLY A 86 -20.48 9.89 2.82
C GLY A 86 -19.86 10.83 3.87
N VAL A 87 -18.92 11.68 3.48
CA VAL A 87 -18.34 12.70 4.38
C VAL A 87 -19.21 13.94 4.36
N VAL A 88 -19.70 14.33 5.54
CA VAL A 88 -20.52 15.53 5.76
C VAL A 88 -19.81 16.43 6.75
N PHE A 89 -19.60 17.71 6.39
CA PHE A 89 -19.11 18.72 7.32
C PHE A 89 -20.29 19.43 7.97
N VAL A 90 -20.18 19.67 9.28
CA VAL A 90 -21.13 20.46 10.05
C VAL A 90 -20.37 21.65 10.62
N GLU A 91 -20.61 22.82 10.03
CA GLU A 91 -19.88 24.05 10.33
C GLU A 91 -20.84 25.13 10.83
N LYS A 92 -20.36 26.04 11.68
CA LYS A 92 -21.15 27.19 12.12
C LYS A 92 -20.89 28.36 11.19
N ASP A 93 -21.96 29.01 10.74
CA ASP A 93 -21.88 30.25 9.97
C ASP A 93 -21.59 31.47 10.88
N GLU A 94 -21.50 32.66 10.27
CA GLU A 94 -21.30 33.93 10.98
C GLU A 94 -22.45 34.28 11.95
N ASN A 95 -23.63 33.68 11.76
CA ASN A 95 -24.82 33.85 12.59
C ASN A 95 -24.95 32.78 13.68
N GLY A 96 -24.05 31.79 13.70
CA GLY A 96 -24.06 30.64 14.63
C GLY A 96 -24.98 29.49 14.22
N GLU A 97 -25.58 29.54 13.03
CA GLU A 97 -26.38 28.45 12.45
C GLU A 97 -25.48 27.33 11.91
N SER A 98 -25.94 26.08 12.04
CA SER A 98 -25.19 24.92 11.57
C SER A 98 -25.48 24.62 10.10
N ILE A 99 -24.49 24.83 9.25
CA ILE A 99 -24.53 24.50 7.83
C ILE A 99 -23.98 23.09 7.65
N ARG A 100 -24.70 22.28 6.87
CA ARG A 100 -24.26 20.94 6.46
C ARG A 100 -23.82 20.97 5.01
N THR A 101 -22.62 20.49 4.73
CA THR A 101 -22.08 20.37 3.37
C THR A 101 -21.53 18.98 3.13
N GLU A 102 -21.62 18.51 1.89
CA GLU A 102 -21.05 17.23 1.43
C GLU A 102 -19.91 17.53 0.47
N PRO A 103 -18.72 17.93 0.97
CA PRO A 103 -17.60 18.23 0.11
C PRO A 103 -17.09 16.96 -0.57
N GLY A 104 -16.75 17.06 -1.85
CA GLY A 104 -15.91 16.07 -2.52
C GLY A 104 -14.48 16.08 -1.98
N TYR A 105 -13.72 15.05 -2.30
CA TYR A 105 -12.31 15.04 -1.97
C TYR A 105 -11.55 16.13 -2.75
N ASP A 106 -10.86 16.98 -1.99
CA ASP A 106 -9.71 17.75 -2.43
C ASP A 106 -8.73 17.86 -1.26
N SER A 107 -7.51 18.34 -1.52
CA SER A 107 -6.48 18.43 -0.47
C SER A 107 -6.86 19.35 0.67
N GLU A 108 -7.58 20.44 0.42
CA GLU A 108 -7.96 21.43 1.44
C GLU A 108 -9.04 20.86 2.36
N ASN A 109 -10.08 20.25 1.79
CA ASN A 109 -11.12 19.55 2.52
C ASN A 109 -10.54 18.37 3.30
N ALA A 110 -9.56 17.64 2.74
CA ALA A 110 -8.96 16.50 3.44
C ALA A 110 -8.14 16.96 4.65
N VAL A 111 -7.39 18.07 4.51
CA VAL A 111 -6.69 18.70 5.63
C VAL A 111 -7.67 19.21 6.67
N LYS A 112 -8.79 19.81 6.25
CA LYS A 112 -9.85 20.24 7.16
C LYS A 112 -10.48 19.06 7.91
N LEU A 113 -10.79 17.97 7.21
CA LEU A 113 -11.35 16.74 7.78
C LEU A 113 -10.44 16.17 8.88
N LEU A 114 -9.15 15.98 8.58
CA LEU A 114 -8.22 15.34 9.50
C LEU A 114 -7.72 16.28 10.61
N GLY A 115 -7.57 17.57 10.31
CA GLY A 115 -6.98 18.56 11.22
C GLY A 115 -7.98 19.34 12.07
N MET A 116 -9.19 19.61 11.54
CA MET A 116 -10.21 20.41 12.23
C MET A 116 -11.45 19.58 12.62
N GLY A 117 -11.61 18.38 12.08
CA GLY A 117 -12.70 17.47 12.45
C GLY A 117 -12.55 16.94 13.88
N ASP A 118 -13.67 16.84 14.59
CA ASP A 118 -13.77 16.26 15.93
C ASP A 118 -13.31 14.80 16.00
N VAL A 119 -13.52 14.05 14.91
CA VAL A 119 -13.05 12.66 14.72
C VAL A 119 -11.84 12.53 13.78
N GLY A 120 -11.18 13.64 13.42
CA GLY A 120 -10.12 13.67 12.41
C GLY A 120 -8.94 12.74 12.70
N VAL A 121 -8.48 12.68 13.96
CA VAL A 121 -7.39 11.79 14.39
C VAL A 121 -7.78 10.31 14.27
N SER A 122 -9.04 9.98 14.57
CA SER A 122 -9.56 8.60 14.46
C SER A 122 -9.61 8.15 13.00
N ILE A 123 -10.08 9.05 12.10
CA ILE A 123 -10.07 8.80 10.66
C ILE A 123 -8.64 8.65 10.16
N TRP A 124 -7.72 9.52 10.56
CA TRP A 124 -6.30 9.40 10.20
C TRP A 124 -5.71 8.04 10.59
N LEU A 125 -5.97 7.57 11.82
CA LEU A 125 -5.49 6.27 12.28
C LEU A 125 -6.03 5.12 11.42
N PHE A 126 -7.32 5.20 11.05
CA PHE A 126 -7.94 4.26 10.13
C PHE A 126 -7.25 4.27 8.75
N ILE A 127 -7.10 5.45 8.13
CA ILE A 127 -6.46 5.61 6.81
C ILE A 127 -5.04 5.05 6.84
N LYS A 128 -4.27 5.36 7.87
CA LYS A 128 -2.89 4.86 8.04
C LYS A 128 -2.87 3.33 8.15
N SER A 129 -3.74 2.74 8.97
CA SER A 129 -3.80 1.28 9.13
C SER A 129 -4.19 0.58 7.84
N GLU A 130 -5.17 1.10 7.11
CA GLU A 130 -5.58 0.54 5.83
C GLU A 130 -4.50 0.70 4.76
N ALA A 131 -3.82 1.84 4.71
CA ALA A 131 -2.67 2.05 3.81
C ALA A 131 -1.55 1.04 4.05
N GLU A 132 -1.26 0.70 5.31
CA GLU A 132 -0.27 -0.33 5.68
C GLU A 132 -0.70 -1.73 5.19
N LYS A 133 -1.97 -2.10 5.39
CA LYS A 133 -2.52 -3.39 4.91
C LYS A 133 -2.47 -3.49 3.39
N ILE A 134 -2.92 -2.45 2.69
CA ILE A 134 -2.90 -2.38 1.21
C ILE A 134 -1.48 -2.58 0.69
N GLN A 135 -0.50 -1.94 1.32
CA GLN A 135 0.90 -2.09 0.92
C GLN A 135 1.44 -3.50 1.19
N LEU A 136 1.12 -4.07 2.36
CA LEU A 136 1.53 -5.43 2.72
C LEU A 136 0.99 -6.46 1.74
N GLU A 137 -0.29 -6.35 1.36
CA GLU A 137 -0.94 -7.20 0.34
C GLU A 137 -0.25 -7.04 -1.03
N ALA A 138 0.04 -5.80 -1.43
CA ALA A 138 0.69 -5.50 -2.69
C ALA A 138 2.12 -6.07 -2.77
N ASP A 139 2.88 -5.97 -1.68
CA ASP A 139 4.25 -6.48 -1.61
C ASP A 139 4.30 -8.00 -1.49
N ALA A 140 3.34 -8.63 -0.79
CA ALA A 140 3.18 -10.08 -0.78
C ALA A 140 2.92 -10.64 -2.19
N TYR A 141 2.09 -9.96 -2.99
CA TYR A 141 1.86 -10.33 -4.38
C TYR A 141 3.14 -10.25 -5.23
N LYS A 142 3.96 -9.20 -5.04
CA LYS A 142 5.25 -9.09 -5.74
C LYS A 142 6.17 -10.27 -5.41
N VAL A 143 6.25 -10.68 -4.15
CA VAL A 143 7.09 -11.81 -3.72
C VAL A 143 6.63 -13.12 -4.35
N ASP A 144 5.32 -13.41 -4.39
CA ASP A 144 4.81 -14.64 -5.02
C ASP A 144 5.08 -14.69 -6.54
N VAL A 145 4.98 -13.55 -7.23
CA VAL A 145 5.28 -13.46 -8.66
C VAL A 145 6.79 -13.60 -8.93
N VAL A 146 7.65 -13.02 -8.08
CA VAL A 146 9.11 -13.10 -8.24
C VAL A 146 9.68 -14.45 -7.81
N GLY A 147 9.08 -15.10 -6.82
CA GLY A 147 9.50 -16.41 -6.30
C GLY A 147 9.21 -17.57 -7.26
N LYS A 148 8.29 -17.40 -8.21
CA LYS A 148 8.06 -18.33 -9.31
C LYS A 148 9.11 -18.13 -10.40
N SER A 149 10.37 -18.42 -10.09
CA SER A 149 11.37 -18.65 -11.11
C SER A 149 10.86 -19.76 -12.04
N GLN A 150 10.88 -19.49 -13.35
CA GLN A 150 10.48 -20.47 -14.35
C GLN A 150 11.15 -21.82 -14.04
N PRO A 151 10.46 -22.96 -14.15
CA PRO A 151 11.18 -24.21 -14.19
C PRO A 151 12.13 -24.09 -15.38
N CYS A 152 13.43 -24.03 -15.11
CA CYS A 152 14.44 -24.27 -16.12
C CYS A 152 14.00 -25.56 -16.81
N THR A 153 13.44 -25.42 -18.01
CA THR A 153 13.21 -26.57 -18.86
C THR A 153 14.62 -27.03 -19.17
N SER A 154 15.11 -28.00 -18.42
CA SER A 154 16.32 -28.72 -18.77
C SER A 154 15.99 -29.36 -20.11
N GLY A 155 16.34 -28.67 -21.19
CA GLY A 155 16.25 -29.22 -22.52
C GLY A 155 16.92 -30.57 -22.46
N GLN A 156 16.16 -31.62 -22.78
CA GLN A 156 16.69 -32.96 -22.94
C GLN A 156 17.90 -32.85 -23.86
N SER A 157 19.09 -33.04 -23.31
CA SER A 157 20.31 -33.10 -24.11
C SER A 157 20.20 -34.34 -24.99
N SER A 158 19.88 -34.10 -26.25
CA SER A 158 19.88 -35.07 -27.32
C SER A 158 21.32 -35.41 -27.70
N ALA A 159 21.95 -36.38 -27.01
CA ALA A 159 23.09 -37.12 -27.58
C ALA A 159 23.49 -38.33 -26.71
N GLN A 160 23.01 -39.52 -27.05
CA GLN A 160 23.84 -40.58 -27.66
C GLN A 160 23.11 -41.93 -27.66
N LYS A 161 22.66 -42.31 -28.86
CA LYS A 161 22.41 -43.70 -29.26
C LYS A 161 23.66 -44.55 -28.92
N LYS A 162 23.56 -45.52 -28.00
CA LYS A 162 24.49 -46.65 -27.97
C LYS A 162 23.78 -48.00 -27.74
N LYS A 163 23.73 -48.72 -28.86
CA LYS A 163 23.70 -50.18 -29.10
C LYS A 163 22.64 -51.05 -28.41
N ARG A 164 21.68 -51.43 -29.25
CA ARG A 164 20.89 -52.67 -29.23
C ARG A 164 21.83 -53.89 -29.16
N THR A 165 21.69 -54.71 -28.13
CA THR A 165 22.22 -56.09 -28.12
C THR A 165 21.06 -57.03 -28.47
N THR A 166 21.03 -57.46 -29.72
CA THR A 166 20.22 -58.60 -30.17
C THR A 166 21.11 -59.83 -30.23
N THR A 167 20.76 -60.88 -29.50
CA THR A 167 20.90 -62.27 -29.96
C THR A 167 20.04 -63.17 -29.08
N ALA A 168 18.97 -63.69 -29.69
CA ALA A 168 18.20 -64.81 -29.18
C ALA A 168 18.63 -66.08 -29.95
N LYS A 169 18.80 -67.20 -29.24
CA LYS A 169 18.29 -68.53 -29.64
C LYS A 169 18.59 -69.61 -28.58
N SER A 170 17.54 -69.91 -27.80
CA SER A 170 16.96 -71.24 -27.53
C SER A 170 17.80 -72.52 -27.76
N LYS A 171 17.79 -73.43 -26.77
CA LYS A 171 17.11 -74.75 -26.85
C LYS A 171 17.16 -75.57 -25.53
N THR A 172 15.96 -76.01 -25.07
CA THR A 172 15.54 -77.32 -24.46
C THR A 172 16.37 -77.97 -23.33
N GLN A 173 15.84 -78.57 -22.26
CA GLN A 173 14.73 -79.54 -22.05
C GLN A 173 14.41 -79.56 -20.53
N SER A 174 13.18 -79.30 -20.07
CA SER A 174 12.15 -80.27 -19.68
C SER A 174 12.63 -81.53 -18.92
N GLN A 175 12.36 -81.59 -17.61
CA GLN A 175 11.88 -82.80 -16.93
C GLN A 175 11.22 -82.45 -15.58
N MET A 176 9.93 -82.80 -15.48
CA MET A 176 9.11 -83.04 -14.28
C MET A 176 8.90 -84.57 -14.22
N PRO A 177 8.43 -85.20 -13.13
CA PRO A 177 7.53 -84.70 -12.07
C PRO A 177 8.18 -84.52 -10.69
#